data_AF-A0A7X2HA74-F1
#
_entry.id   AF-A0A7X2HA74-F1
#
_cell.length_a   1.000
_cell.length_b   1.000
_cell.length_c   1.000
_cell.angle_alpha   90.00
_cell.angle_beta   90.00
_cell.angle_gamma   90.00
#
_symmetry.space_group_name_H-M   'P 1'
#
loop_
_entity.id
_entity.type
_entity.pdbx_description
1 polymer ?
#
loop_
_entity_poly.entity_id
_entity_poly.type
_entity_poly.pdbx_seq_one_letter_code
_entity_poly.pdbx_strand_id
1 'polypeptide(L)'
;MTEDERILIPAGIMRRTEENVNINNKVKMAFGSKNVIGYNDYKGTAFVVEGKARFFDSGAEFDMMKGKFSFVTRVFRNNSYNG
;
A
#
# COMPACT_ATOMS: atom_id res chain seq x y z
N MET A 1 -3.55 -6.31 6.16
CA MET A 1 -2.93 -5.27 6.99
C MET A 1 -2.10 -5.99 8.04
N THR A 2 -0.93 -5.48 8.41
CA THR A 2 -0.17 -6.06 9.53
C THR A 2 -0.86 -5.70 10.86
N GLU A 3 -0.50 -6.39 11.95
CA GLU A 3 -1.09 -6.16 13.29
C GLU A 3 -0.91 -4.71 13.78
N ASP A 4 0.11 -4.01 13.28
CA ASP A 4 0.38 -2.60 13.56
C ASP A 4 -0.17 -1.65 12.47
N GLU A 5 -1.29 -2.02 11.85
CA GLU A 5 -2.07 -1.20 10.90
C GLU A 5 -1.35 -0.80 9.60
N ARG A 6 -0.18 -1.39 9.29
CA ARG A 6 0.55 -1.05 8.07
C ARG A 6 -0.02 -1.74 6.84
N ILE A 7 0.01 -1.01 5.73
CA ILE A 7 -0.37 -1.52 4.41
C ILE A 7 0.90 -1.94 3.67
N LEU A 8 1.02 -3.23 3.34
CA LEU A 8 2.07 -3.79 2.50
C LEU A 8 1.53 -4.08 1.10
N ILE A 9 2.19 -3.56 0.07
CA ILE A 9 1.83 -3.72 -1.34
C ILE A 9 3.00 -4.41 -2.07
N PRO A 10 2.76 -5.53 -2.79
CA PRO A 10 3.79 -6.17 -3.60
C PRO A 10 4.14 -5.28 -4.80
N ALA A 11 5.41 -4.95 -4.99
CA ALA A 11 5.87 -4.09 -6.08
C ALA A 11 6.89 -4.80 -6.98
N GLY A 12 6.54 -5.01 -8.26
CA GLY A 12 7.43 -5.56 -9.29
C GLY A 12 7.98 -4.52 -10.28
N ILE A 13 7.16 -3.51 -10.61
CA ILE A 13 7.40 -2.60 -11.75
C ILE A 13 7.28 -1.11 -11.35
N MET A 14 7.10 -0.80 -10.06
CA MET A 14 6.82 0.55 -9.57
C MET A 14 8.04 1.50 -9.53
N ARG A 15 8.97 1.40 -10.49
CA ARG A 15 10.26 2.12 -10.50
C ARG A 15 10.10 3.64 -10.39
N ARG A 16 9.22 4.23 -11.20
CA ARG A 16 8.97 5.68 -11.16
C ARG A 16 8.31 6.13 -9.86
N THR A 17 7.39 5.32 -9.33
CA THR A 17 6.75 5.59 -8.04
C THR A 17 7.78 5.53 -6.91
N GLU A 18 8.72 4.60 -6.98
CA GLU A 18 9.83 4.49 -6.03
C GLU A 18 10.77 5.71 -6.08
N GLU A 19 11.19 6.14 -7.27
CA GLU A 19 11.96 7.37 -7.44
C GLU A 19 11.25 8.56 -6.79
N ASN A 20 9.94 8.72 -7.05
CA ASN A 20 9.14 9.79 -6.48
C ASN A 20 9.05 9.70 -4.96
N VAL A 21 8.85 8.50 -4.40
CA VAL A 21 8.77 8.27 -2.95
C VAL A 21 10.10 8.55 -2.25
N ASN A 22 11.22 8.27 -2.92
CA ASN A 22 12.55 8.58 -2.38
C ASN A 22 12.83 10.09 -2.34
N ILE A 23 12.20 10.89 -3.20
CA ILE A 23 12.27 12.36 -3.18
C ILE A 23 11.27 12.93 -2.17
N ASN A 24 10.02 12.46 -2.19
CA ASN A 24 8.96 12.86 -1.28
C ASN A 24 8.11 11.65 -0.90
N ASN A 25 8.25 11.23 0.35
CA ASN A 25 7.59 10.03 0.84
C ASN A 25 6.11 10.21 1.20
N LYS A 26 5.54 11.41 1.06
CA LYS A 26 4.10 11.64 1.32
C LYS A 26 3.27 11.05 0.18
N VAL A 27 2.34 10.16 0.51
CA VAL A 27 1.47 9.52 -0.47
C VAL A 27 0.00 9.62 -0.06
N LYS A 28 -0.88 9.63 -1.06
CA LYS A 28 -2.33 9.44 -0.90
C LYS A 28 -2.74 8.23 -1.73
N MET A 29 -3.51 7.32 -1.14
CA MET A 29 -3.97 6.10 -1.80
C MET A 29 -5.49 6.03 -1.71
N ALA A 30 -6.15 5.82 -2.84
CA ALA A 30 -7.60 5.62 -2.90
C ALA A 30 -7.90 4.13 -3.12
N PHE A 31 -8.69 3.52 -2.24
CA PHE A 31 -9.15 2.15 -2.36
C PHE A 31 -10.66 2.15 -2.44
N GLY A 32 -11.24 1.58 -3.49
CA GLY A 32 -12.69 1.50 -3.65
C GLY A 32 -13.14 0.09 -4.03
N SER A 33 -14.36 -0.26 -3.63
CA SER A 33 -14.98 -1.53 -4.00
C SER A 33 -16.47 -1.35 -4.26
N LYS A 34 -16.94 -1.89 -5.38
CA LYS A 34 -18.36 -1.97 -5.75
C LYS A 34 -19.16 -2.90 -4.83
N ASN A 35 -18.48 -3.76 -4.08
CA ASN A 35 -19.09 -4.76 -3.20
C ASN A 35 -19.26 -4.26 -1.75
N VAL A 36 -18.82 -3.03 -1.47
CA VAL A 36 -18.97 -2.42 -0.16
C VAL A 36 -20.07 -1.37 -0.25
N ILE A 37 -21.04 -1.44 0.66
CA ILE A 37 -22.13 -0.47 0.76
C ILE A 37 -21.55 0.82 1.36
N GLY A 38 -21.76 1.93 0.67
CA GLY A 38 -21.28 3.25 1.06
C GLY A 38 -22.30 4.07 1.85
N TYR A 39 -21.99 5.36 2.01
CA TYR A 39 -22.90 6.32 2.62
C TYR A 39 -24.19 6.42 1.78
N ASN A 40 -25.36 6.32 2.42
CA ASN A 40 -26.70 6.27 1.82
C ASN A 40 -27.13 4.93 1.14
N ASP A 41 -26.65 3.77 1.62
CA ASP A 41 -27.06 2.43 1.15
C ASP A 41 -26.80 2.13 -0.35
N TYR A 42 -26.05 3.00 -1.03
CA TYR A 42 -25.61 2.77 -2.40
C TYR A 42 -24.42 1.81 -2.43
N LYS A 43 -24.46 0.85 -3.36
CA LYS A 43 -23.35 -0.07 -3.62
C LYS A 43 -22.18 0.70 -4.22
N GLY A 44 -21.01 0.59 -3.61
CA GLY A 44 -19.80 1.29 -4.02
C GLY A 44 -19.37 2.32 -2.98
N THR A 45 -18.26 2.07 -2.31
CA THR A 45 -17.59 3.06 -1.48
C THR A 45 -16.08 3.08 -1.74
N ALA A 46 -15.45 4.19 -1.40
CA ALA A 46 -14.02 4.38 -1.49
C ALA A 46 -13.47 5.08 -0.25
N PHE A 47 -12.24 4.72 0.12
CA PHE A 47 -11.49 5.27 1.22
C PHE A 47 -10.21 5.90 0.68
N VAL A 48 -9.84 7.05 1.22
CA VAL A 48 -8.55 7.69 0.96
C VAL A 48 -7.69 7.53 2.20
N VAL A 49 -6.50 6.98 2.01
CA VAL A 49 -5.49 6.80 3.06
C VAL A 49 -4.30 7.70 2.73
N GLU A 50 -3.95 8.57 3.66
CA GLU A 50 -2.76 9.42 3.58
C GLU A 50 -1.67 8.89 4.52
N GLY A 51 -0.42 8.94 4.10
CA GLY A 51 0.67 8.42 4.92
C GLY A 51 2.06 8.71 4.36
N LYS A 52 3.08 8.14 5.02
CA LYS A 52 4.45 8.07 4.49
C LYS A 52 4.72 6.70 3.90
N ALA A 53 5.28 6.66 2.70
CA ALA A 53 5.65 5.43 2.03
C ALA A 53 7.15 5.15 2.09
N ARG A 54 7.52 3.88 1.98
CA ARG A 54 8.87 3.45 1.63
C ARG A 54 8.85 2.16 0.83
N PHE A 55 9.89 1.98 0.00
CA PHE A 55 10.19 0.71 -0.63
C PHE A 55 11.33 0.01 0.09
N PHE A 56 11.31 -1.32 0.12
CA PHE A 56 12.39 -2.15 0.63
C PHE A 56 12.42 -3.50 -0.08
N ASP A 57 13.59 -4.15 -0.11
CA ASP A 57 13.89 -5.35 -0.88
C ASP A 57 14.49 -6.48 -0.03
N SER A 58 14.41 -6.34 1.30
CA SER A 58 14.98 -7.29 2.26
C SER A 58 14.22 -7.30 3.59
N GLY A 59 14.40 -8.37 4.36
CA GLY A 59 13.78 -8.58 5.67
C GLY A 59 12.51 -9.42 5.63
N ALA A 60 12.01 -9.80 6.82
CA ALA A 60 10.93 -10.79 6.96
C ALA A 60 9.64 -10.45 6.19
N GLU A 61 9.26 -9.16 6.14
CA GLU A 61 8.10 -8.71 5.37
C GLU A 61 8.30 -8.87 3.86
N PHE A 62 9.53 -8.66 3.37
CA PHE A 62 9.87 -8.90 1.97
C PHE A 62 9.86 -10.39 1.64
N ASP A 63 10.49 -11.21 2.48
CA ASP A 63 10.55 -12.67 2.28
C ASP A 63 9.15 -13.29 2.27
N MET A 64 8.28 -12.87 3.20
CA MET A 64 6.88 -13.27 3.22
C MET A 64 6.17 -12.90 1.91
N MET A 65 6.36 -11.67 1.42
CA MET A 65 5.71 -11.20 0.19
C MET A 65 6.24 -11.91 -1.05
N LYS A 66 7.55 -12.19 -1.10
CA LYS A 66 8.20 -12.93 -2.18
C LYS A 66 7.72 -14.37 -2.24
N GLY A 67 7.49 -15.00 -1.09
CA GLY A 67 6.90 -16.35 -0.99
C GLY A 67 5.45 -16.40 -1.52
N LYS A 68 4.65 -15.34 -1.30
CA LYS A 68 3.26 -15.25 -1.80
C LYS A 68 3.17 -14.81 -3.27
N PHE A 69 4.10 -13.96 -3.70
CA PHE A 69 4.10 -13.32 -5.01
C PHE A 69 5.50 -13.35 -5.61
N SER A 70 5.79 -14.37 -6.42
CA SER A 70 7.13 -14.62 -6.97
C SER A 70 7.68 -13.47 -7.83
N PHE A 71 6.82 -12.64 -8.42
CA PHE A 71 7.20 -11.48 -9.24
C PHE A 71 7.67 -10.27 -8.43
N VAL A 72 7.54 -10.28 -7.10
CA VAL A 72 7.91 -9.14 -6.24
C VAL A 72 9.41 -8.87 -6.31
N THR A 73 9.77 -7.61 -6.56
CA THR A 73 11.17 -7.14 -6.50
C THR A 73 11.39 -6.21 -5.32
N ARG A 74 10.33 -5.51 -4.87
CA ARG A 74 10.31 -4.66 -3.69
C ARG A 74 8.95 -4.75 -2.99
N VAL A 75 8.90 -4.42 -1.72
CA VAL A 75 7.65 -4.20 -0.99
C VAL A 75 7.49 -2.71 -0.76
N PHE A 76 6.32 -2.20 -1.15
CA PHE A 76 5.88 -0.86 -0.79
C PHE A 76 5.14 -0.94 0.56
N ARG A 77 5.53 -0.09 1.51
CA ARG A 77 4.84 0.04 2.80
C ARG A 77 4.36 1.45 3.01
N ASN A 78 3.10 1.59 3.39
CA ASN A 78 2.54 2.85 3.88
C ASN A 78 2.38 2.79 5.41
N ASN A 79 2.92 3.81 6.07
CA ASN A 79 2.60 4.16 7.44
C ASN A 79 1.55 5.27 7.38
N SER A 80 0.29 4.90 7.59
CA SER A 80 -0.85 5.83 7.59
C SER A 80 -0.76 6.78 8.78
N TYR A 81 -1.25 8.00 8.63
CA TYR A 81 -1.49 8.87 9.78
C TYR A 81 -2.85 8.51 10.36
N ASN A 82 -2.92 8.13 11.64
CA ASN A 82 -4.19 8.15 12.36
C ASN A 82 -4.58 9.62 12.51
N GLY A 83 -5.66 10.01 11.84
CA GLY A 83 -6.34 11.29 12.06
C GLY A 83 -7.14 11.24 13.35
#